data_AF-A0AAD1Y6I8-F1
#
_entry.id   AF-A0AAD1Y6I8-F1
#
_cell.length_a   1.000
_cell.length_b   1.000
_cell.length_c   1.000
_cell.angle_alpha   90.00
_cell.angle_beta   90.00
_cell.angle_gamma   90.00
#
_symmetry.space_group_name_H-M   'P 1'
#
loop_
_entity.id
_entity.type
_entity.pdbx_description
1 polymer ?
#
loop_
_entity_poly.entity_id
_entity_poly.type
_entity_poly.pdbx_seq_one_letter_code
_entity_poly.pdbx_strand_id
1 'polypeptide(L)' 'MEEEQYSIPMLGNQLSERFGQDIAYTTVQKCQNHCISSYSEGSLLPTEEKCLRNCFLKSYDFFKYADEEIKFFLRQKQ' A
#
# COMPACT_ATOMS: atom_id res chain seq x y z
N MET A 1 22.79 23.95 -16.76
CA MET A 1 21.71 23.14 -16.20
C MET A 1 21.56 21.97 -17.14
N GLU A 2 22.16 20.84 -16.80
CA GLU A 2 21.95 19.60 -17.56
C GLU A 2 20.53 19.13 -17.24
N GLU A 3 19.68 19.07 -18.26
CA GLU A 3 18.39 18.41 -18.17
C GLU A 3 18.67 16.92 -17.96
N GLU A 4 18.56 16.45 -16.72
CA GLU A 4 18.60 15.01 -16.42
C GLU A 4 17.48 14.35 -17.22
N GLN A 5 17.86 13.69 -18.31
CA GLN A 5 16.94 13.00 -19.19
C GLN A 5 16.48 11.73 -18.45
N TYR A 6 15.37 11.85 -17.71
CA TYR A 6 14.82 10.75 -16.92
C TYR A 6 14.51 9.56 -17.84
N SER A 7 15.27 8.47 -17.70
CA SER A 7 15.01 7.25 -18.47
C SER A 7 13.67 6.62 -18.04
N ILE A 8 12.92 6.08 -19.00
CA ILE A 8 11.64 5.38 -18.74
C ILE A 8 11.75 4.35 -17.59
N PRO A 9 12.81 3.54 -17.48
CA PRO A 9 12.98 2.63 -16.35
C PRO A 9 13.15 3.35 -15.00
N MET A 10 13.86 4.48 -14.98
CA MET A 10 14.03 5.28 -13.76
C MET A 10 12.71 5.92 -13.31
N LEU A 11 11.92 6.44 -14.26
CA LEU A 11 10.57 6.93 -14.00
C LEU A 11 9.66 5.80 -13.50
N GLY A 12 9.74 4.62 -14.11
CA GLY A 12 8.99 3.44 -13.68
C GLY A 12 9.29 3.02 -12.24
N ASN A 13 10.58 3.02 -11.85
CA ASN A 13 11.00 2.71 -10.49
C ASN A 13 10.52 3.78 -9.49
N GLN A 14 10.68 5.06 -9.81
CA GLN A 14 10.21 6.17 -8.96
C GLN A 14 8.69 6.17 -8.79
N LEU A 15 7.94 5.85 -9.86
CA LEU A 15 6.48 5.72 -9.81
C LEU A 15 6.06 4.51 -8.98
N SER A 16 6.74 3.37 -9.13
CA SER A 16 6.48 2.17 -8.33
C SER A 16 6.72 2.41 -6.84
N GLU A 17 7.81 3.08 -6.48
CA GLU A 17 8.13 3.44 -5.09
C GLU A 17 7.09 4.39 -4.49
N ARG A 18 6.71 5.46 -5.21
CA ARG A 18 5.69 6.40 -4.76
C ARG A 18 4.30 5.76 -4.66
N PHE A 19 3.94 4.91 -5.62
CA PHE A 19 2.67 4.19 -5.59
C PHE A 19 2.60 3.21 -4.41
N GLY A 20 3.71 2.52 -4.10
CA GLY A 20 3.82 1.71 -2.89
C GLY A 20 3.65 2.52 -1.60
N GLN A 21 4.19 3.74 -1.56
CA GLN A 21 4.02 4.67 -0.42
C GLN A 21 2.56 5.13 -0.28
N ASP A 22 1.88 5.50 -1.38
CA ASP A 22 0.48 5.93 -1.37
C ASP A 22 -0.46 4.80 -0.93
N ILE A 23 -0.20 3.58 -1.40
CA ILE A 23 -0.92 2.38 -0.95
C ILE A 23 -0.70 2.14 0.53
N ALA A 24 0.55 2.22 1.01
CA ALA A 24 0.86 2.06 2.42
C ALA A 24 0.14 3.10 3.28
N TYR A 25 0.19 4.37 2.90
CA TYR A 25 -0.49 5.46 3.60
C TYR A 25 -2.00 5.27 3.67
N THR A 26 -2.63 4.99 2.52
CA THR A 26 -4.08 4.76 2.44
C THR A 26 -4.51 3.54 3.26
N THR A 27 -3.69 2.48 3.26
CA THR A 27 -3.94 1.26 4.04
C THR A 27 -3.84 1.55 5.53
N VAL A 28 -2.82 2.31 5.97
CA VAL A 28 -2.68 2.73 7.36
C VAL A 28 -3.89 3.54 7.81
N GLN A 29 -4.32 4.54 7.03
CA GLN A 29 -5.50 5.33 7.37
C GLN A 29 -6.77 4.48 7.47
N LYS A 30 -7.00 3.59 6.51
CA LYS A 30 -8.15 2.68 6.51
C LYS A 30 -8.15 1.77 7.73
N CYS A 31 -7.02 1.14 8.04
CA CYS A 31 -6.91 0.24 9.17
C CYS A 31 -6.99 0.99 10.51
N GLN A 32 -6.40 2.18 10.60
CA GLN A 32 -6.51 3.06 11.76
C GLN A 32 -7.96 3.42 12.05
N ASN A 33 -8.70 3.92 11.05
CA ASN A 33 -10.11 4.30 11.20
C ASN A 33 -11.03 3.13 11.55
N HIS A 34 -10.66 1.91 11.15
CA HIS A 34 -11.45 0.72 11.43
C HIS A 34 -11.15 0.11 12.81
N CYS A 35 -9.90 0.17 13.25
CA CYS A 35 -9.43 -0.58 14.40
C CYS A 35 -9.17 0.25 15.64
N ILE A 36 -8.82 1.53 15.50
CA ILE A 36 -8.56 2.41 16.64
C ILE A 36 -9.86 3.12 17.02
N SER A 37 -10.35 2.81 18.21
CA SER A 37 -11.55 3.44 18.78
C SER A 37 -11.22 4.22 20.06
N SER A 38 -10.09 3.93 20.68
CA SER A 38 -9.57 4.67 21.82
C SER A 38 -8.46 5.63 21.39
N TYR A 39 -8.69 6.93 21.56
CA TYR A 39 -7.66 7.98 21.37
C TYR A 39 -6.91 8.29 22.66
N SER A 40 -7.26 7.60 23.75
CA SER A 40 -6.69 7.80 25.07
C SER A 40 -5.64 6.73 25.33
N GLU A 41 -4.44 7.19 25.72
CA GLU A 41 -3.26 6.43 26.12
C GLU A 41 -2.28 6.15 24.98
N GLY A 42 -1.02 6.51 25.19
CA GLY A 42 0.07 6.47 24.20
C GLY A 42 0.50 5.04 23.78
N SER A 43 -0.40 4.07 23.86
CA SER A 43 -0.20 2.67 23.52
C SER A 43 -1.50 2.06 22.99
N LEU A 44 -1.39 1.18 21.99
CA LEU A 44 -2.53 0.44 21.45
C LEU A 44 -3.06 -0.57 22.47
N LEU A 45 -4.37 -0.72 22.55
CA LEU A 45 -4.96 -1.85 23.26
C LEU A 45 -4.63 -3.16 22.52
N PRO A 46 -4.48 -4.31 23.22
CA PRO A 46 -4.21 -5.60 22.58
C PRO A 46 -5.24 -5.98 21.49
N THR A 47 -6.49 -5.55 21.65
CA THR A 47 -7.55 -5.74 20.65
C THR A 47 -7.36 -4.88 19.41
N GLU A 48 -6.89 -3.64 19.56
CA GLU A 48 -6.62 -2.72 18.46
C GLU A 48 -5.39 -3.18 17.67
N GLU A 49 -4.32 -3.61 18.35
CA GLU A 49 -3.13 -4.19 17.72
C GLU A 49 -3.48 -5.42 16.87
N LYS A 50 -4.26 -6.36 17.43
CA LYS A 50 -4.71 -7.55 16.70
C LYS A 50 -5.59 -7.19 15.50
N CYS A 51 -6.46 -6.20 15.64
CA CYS A 51 -7.29 -5.70 14.54
C CYS A 51 -6.43 -5.10 13.42
N LEU A 52 -5.50 -4.21 13.77
CA LEU A 52 -4.59 -3.55 12.82
C LEU A 52 -3.79 -4.58 12.04
N ARG A 53 -3.15 -5.54 12.73
CA ARG A 53 -2.38 -6.62 12.10
C ARG A 53 -3.21 -7.40 11.08
N ASN A 54 -4.44 -7.78 11.44
CA ASN A 54 -5.32 -8.51 10.54
C ASN A 54 -5.79 -7.66 9.36
N CYS A 55 -6.07 -6.37 9.59
CA CYS A 55 -6.44 -5.43 8.53
C CYS A 55 -5.31 -5.23 7.52
N PHE A 56 -4.07 -5.11 7.99
CA PHE A 56 -2.89 -4.99 7.13
C PHE A 56 -2.67 -6.25 6.28
N LEU A 57 -2.74 -7.45 6.89
CA LEU A 57 -2.57 -8.71 6.16
C LEU A 57 -3.63 -8.87 5.05
N LYS A 58 -4.90 -8.61 5.36
CA LYS A 58 -5.99 -8.67 4.36
C LYS A 58 -5.80 -7.65 3.23
N SER A 59 -5.32 -6.45 3.56
CA SER A 59 -5.07 -5.41 2.55
C SER A 59 -3.91 -5.80 1.64
N TYR A 60 -2.83 -6.35 2.21
CA TYR A 60 -1.70 -6.88 1.44
C TYR A 60 -2.12 -8.01 0.48
N ASP A 61 -2.88 -8.99 0.96
CA ASP A 61 -3.37 -10.09 0.13
C ASP A 61 -4.24 -9.58 -1.03
N PHE A 62 -5.09 -8.58 -0.77
CA PHE A 62 -5.90 -7.93 -1.80
C PHE A 62 -5.04 -7.22 -2.86
N PHE A 63 -4.03 -6.45 -2.45
CA PHE A 63 -3.16 -5.76 -3.41
C PHE A 63 -2.32 -6.73 -4.22
N LYS A 64 -1.83 -7.82 -3.60
CA LYS A 64 -1.11 -8.87 -4.31
C LYS A 64 -1.99 -9.54 -5.38
N TYR A 65 -3.23 -9.87 -5.03
CA TYR A 65 -4.19 -10.43 -5.98
C TYR A 65 -4.47 -9.45 -7.13
N ALA A 66 -4.71 -8.17 -6.83
CA ALA A 66 -4.96 -7.15 -7.84
C ALA A 66 -3.77 -6.95 -8.79
N ASP A 67 -2.54 -6.95 -8.27
CA ASP A 67 -1.31 -6.87 -9.10
C ASP A 67 -1.15 -8.11 -10.00
N GLU A 68 -1.45 -9.31 -9.49
CA GLU A 68 -1.45 -10.55 -10.28
C GLU A 68 -2.52 -10.51 -11.40
N GLU A 69 -3.73 -10.03 -11.13
CA GLU A 69 -4.77 -9.86 -12.15
C GLU A 69 -4.38 -8.82 -13.21
N ILE A 70 -3.86 -7.66 -12.81
CA ILE A 70 -3.39 -6.63 -13.75
C ILE A 70 -2.30 -7.20 -14.66
N LYS A 71 -1.31 -7.90 -14.09
CA LYS A 71 -0.26 -8.58 -14.87
C LYS A 71 -0.83 -9.62 -15.82
N PHE A 72 -1.85 -10.37 -15.42
CA PHE A 72 -2.53 -11.34 -16.27
C PHE A 72 -3.26 -10.66 -17.44
N PHE A 73 -4.05 -9.60 -17.16
CA PHE A 73 -4.75 -8.83 -18.18
C PHE A 73 -3.80 -8.17 -19.19
N LEU A 74 -2.65 -7.66 -18.73
CA LEU A 74 -1.65 -7.06 -19.61
C LEU A 74 -0.97 -8.08 -20.53
N ARG A 75 -0.76 -9.31 -20.07
CA ARG A 75 -0.21 -10.40 -20.91
C ARG A 75 -1.20 -10.89 -21.97
N GLN A 76 -2.50 -10.84 -21.71
CA GLN A 76 -3.51 -11.25 -22.71
C GLN A 76 -3.77 -10.23 -23.81
N LYS A 77 -3.27 -8.99 -23.66
CA LYS A 77 -3.38 -7.94 -24.69
C LYS A 77 -2.14 -7.84 -25.60
N GLN A 78 -1.17 -8.74 -25.45
CA GLN A 78 -0.04 -8.95 -26.37
C GLN A 78 -0.33 -10.15 -27.27
#